data_AF-A0A350NTY8-F1
#
_entry.id   AF-A0A350NTY8-F1
#
_cell.length_a   1.000
_cell.length_b   1.000
_cell.length_c   1.000
_cell.angle_alpha   90.00
_cell.angle_beta   90.00
_cell.angle_gamma   90.00
#
_symmetry.space_group_name_H-M   'P 1'
#
loop_
_entity.id
_entity.type
_entity.pdbx_description
1 polymer ?
#
loop_
_entity_poly.entity_id
_entity_poly.type
_entity_poly.pdbx_seq_one_letter_code
_entity_poly.pdbx_strand_id
1 'polypeptide(L)'
;MQTILCFGDSNTWGYDPIDGSRYDFATRWPGALQKNLGSDNYRIIEEGLNGRTTAHNEIERPIRSGLEILPVLLEAHRPLDWVIIMLGTNDLKTHFNSSAEQIAANVGLLCDGVL
;
A
#
# COMPACT_ATOMS: atom_id res chain seq x y z
N MET A 1 8.25 -20.64 -4.70
CA MET A 1 8.44 -19.23 -4.32
C MET A 1 7.14 -18.50 -4.58
N GLN A 2 6.39 -18.16 -3.53
CA GLN A 2 5.19 -17.33 -3.63
C GLN A 2 5.55 -15.86 -3.52
N THR A 3 5.01 -15.03 -4.40
CA THR A 3 5.26 -13.58 -4.43
C THR A 3 4.07 -12.85 -3.84
N ILE A 4 4.31 -12.03 -2.81
CA ILE A 4 3.29 -11.27 -2.08
C ILE A 4 3.57 -9.79 -2.26
N LEU A 5 2.60 -9.04 -2.78
CA LEU A 5 2.68 -7.59 -2.90
C LEU A 5 2.03 -6.91 -1.68
N CYS A 6 2.79 -6.10 -0.96
CA CYS A 6 2.28 -5.25 0.11
C CYS A 6 2.03 -3.84 -0.42
N PHE A 7 0.78 -3.51 -0.74
CA PHE A 7 0.35 -2.22 -1.29
C PHE A 7 -0.25 -1.33 -0.22
N GLY A 8 0.37 -0.18 0.05
CA GLY A 8 -0.13 0.71 1.09
C GLY A 8 0.48 2.10 1.10
N ASP A 9 0.31 2.81 2.22
CA ASP A 9 0.78 4.18 2.41
C ASP A 9 2.09 4.26 3.22
N SER A 10 2.29 5.35 3.98
CA SER A 10 3.44 5.54 4.87
C SER A 10 3.60 4.46 5.93
N ASN A 11 2.50 3.85 6.37
CA ASN A 11 2.56 2.74 7.32
C ASN A 11 3.18 1.49 6.68
N THR A 12 3.04 1.32 5.37
CA THR A 12 3.70 0.24 4.60
C THR A 12 5.10 0.60 4.18
N TRP A 13 5.34 1.87 3.81
CA TRP A 13 6.68 2.37 3.50
C TRP A 13 7.61 2.27 4.72
N GLY A 14 7.05 2.44 5.93
CA GLY A 14 7.77 2.41 7.20
C GLY A 14 8.24 3.80 7.62
N TYR A 15 7.31 4.77 7.70
CA TYR A 15 7.63 6.13 8.15
C TYR A 15 7.88 6.18 9.66
N ASP A 16 9.02 6.72 10.07
CA ASP A 16 9.33 6.99 11.47
C ASP A 16 8.69 8.32 11.92
N PRO A 17 7.76 8.33 12.89
CA PRO A 17 7.11 9.55 13.34
C PRO A 17 8.04 10.49 14.14
N ILE A 18 9.24 10.06 14.54
CA ILE A 18 10.18 10.87 15.32
C ILE A 18 10.89 11.89 14.43
N ASP A 19 11.43 11.44 13.30
CA ASP A 19 12.28 12.26 12.42
C ASP A 19 11.87 12.23 10.94
N GLY A 20 10.85 11.45 10.59
CA GLY A 20 10.37 11.28 9.22
C GLY A 20 11.25 10.42 8.33
N SER A 21 12.24 9.73 8.91
CA SER A 21 13.06 8.77 8.19
C SER A 21 12.28 7.50 7.84
N ARG A 22 12.93 6.58 7.12
CA ARG A 22 12.39 5.26 6.82
C ARG A 22 12.96 4.25 7.80
N TYR A 23 12.09 3.50 8.47
CA TYR A 23 12.50 2.34 9.23
C TYR A 23 13.30 1.36 8.38
N ASP A 24 14.28 0.71 9.03
CA ASP A 24 15.05 -0.37 8.43
C ASP A 24 14.13 -1.52 7.98
N PHE A 25 14.68 -2.42 7.16
CA PHE A 25 13.92 -3.52 6.59
C PHE A 25 13.27 -4.43 7.64
N ALA A 26 13.97 -4.76 8.73
CA ALA A 26 13.44 -5.68 9.74
C ALA A 26 12.39 -5.03 10.65
N THR A 27 12.41 -3.71 10.78
CA THR A 27 11.49 -2.94 11.62
C THR A 27 10.15 -2.68 10.91
N ARG A 28 10.15 -2.38 9.61
CA ARG A 28 8.90 -2.17 8.87
C ARG A 28 8.13 -3.48 8.65
N TRP A 29 6.80 -3.41 8.70
CA TRP A 29 5.95 -4.61 8.72
C TRP A 29 6.12 -5.54 7.50
N PRO A 30 6.37 -5.07 6.26
CA PRO A 30 6.60 -5.99 5.15
C PRO A 30 7.88 -6.82 5.31
N GLY A 31 8.95 -6.24 5.87
CA GLY A 31 10.19 -6.98 6.12
C GLY A 31 10.10 -7.86 7.36
N ALA A 32 9.33 -7.46 8.38
CA ALA A 32 8.94 -8.36 9.46
C ALA A 32 8.12 -9.56 8.94
N LEU A 33 7.21 -9.34 7.99
CA LEU A 33 6.47 -10.40 7.30
C LEU A 33 7.43 -11.34 6.54
N GLN A 34 8.37 -10.79 5.76
CA GLN A 34 9.38 -11.59 5.04
C GLN A 34 10.19 -12.47 6.01
N LYS A 35 10.61 -11.90 7.15
CA LYS A 35 11.37 -12.63 8.17
C LYS A 35 10.55 -13.78 8.78
N ASN A 36 9.27 -13.56 9.04
CA ASN A 36 8.40 -14.57 9.65
C ASN A 36 8.02 -15.70 8.67
N LEU A 37 7.78 -15.38 7.40
CA LEU A 37 7.46 -16.38 6.37
C LEU A 37 8.69 -17.15 5.86
N GLY A 38 9.87 -16.53 5.97
CA GLY A 38 11.13 -17.10 5.48
C GLY A 38 11.33 -16.92 3.98
N SER A 39 12.58 -16.77 3.57
CA SER A 39 12.95 -16.45 2.18
C SER A 39 13.03 -17.66 1.25
N ASP A 40 12.94 -18.88 1.78
CA ASP A 40 13.04 -20.10 0.95
C ASP A 40 11.79 -20.28 0.08
N ASN A 41 10.62 -19.87 0.60
CA ASN A 41 9.33 -20.09 -0.04
C ASN A 41 8.58 -18.81 -0.40
N TYR A 42 8.94 -17.66 0.17
CA TYR A 42 8.19 -16.40 0.00
C TYR A 42 9.09 -15.24 -0.40
N ARG A 43 8.57 -14.38 -1.28
CA ARG A 43 9.15 -13.09 -1.66
C ARG A 43 8.13 -11.99 -1.39
N ILE A 44 8.48 -11.04 -0.53
CA ILE A 44 7.69 -9.83 -0.26
C ILE A 44 8.13 -8.69 -1.18
N ILE A 45 7.17 -8.06 -1.86
CA ILE A 45 7.36 -6.84 -2.64
C ILE A 45 6.73 -5.68 -1.86
N GLU A 46 7.51 -4.65 -1.58
CA GLU A 46 7.07 -3.49 -0.82
C GLU A 46 6.66 -2.33 -1.73
N GLU A 47 5.36 -2.09 -1.85
CA GLU A 47 4.80 -0.94 -2.57
C GLU A 47 4.11 0.01 -1.58
N GLY A 48 4.87 0.57 -0.66
CA GLY A 48 4.42 1.62 0.26
C GLY A 48 4.71 3.02 -0.26
N LEU A 49 3.73 3.92 -0.25
CA LEU A 49 3.89 5.31 -0.73
C LEU A 49 3.27 6.33 0.23
N ASN A 50 4.11 7.17 0.85
CA ASN A 50 3.65 8.16 1.82
C ASN A 50 2.59 9.10 1.24
N GLY A 51 1.43 9.17 1.89
CA GLY A 51 0.29 9.98 1.46
C GLY A 51 -0.64 9.30 0.46
N ARG A 52 -0.40 8.03 0.10
CA ARG A 52 -1.30 7.29 -0.80
C ARG A 52 -2.69 7.19 -0.18
N THR A 53 -3.70 7.45 -1.00
CA THR A 53 -5.11 7.35 -0.66
C THR A 53 -5.72 6.16 -1.43
N THR A 54 -6.99 5.85 -1.17
CA THR A 54 -7.69 4.87 -1.99
C THR A 54 -7.93 5.37 -3.41
N ALA A 55 -8.41 6.61 -3.58
CA ALA A 55 -8.93 7.12 -4.86
C ALA A 55 -8.56 8.57 -5.22
N HIS A 56 -7.88 9.30 -4.34
CA HIS A 56 -7.65 10.75 -4.47
C HIS A 56 -6.20 11.09 -4.80
N ASN A 57 -6.03 12.07 -5.69
CA ASN A 57 -4.76 12.78 -5.89
C ASN A 57 -4.80 14.14 -5.17
N GLU A 58 -3.64 14.61 -4.72
CA GLU A 58 -3.47 15.98 -4.23
C GLU A 58 -2.76 16.81 -5.30
N ILE A 59 -3.10 18.10 -5.44
CA ILE A 59 -2.45 19.00 -6.41
C ILE A 59 -0.94 19.07 -6.15
N GLU A 60 -0.54 19.20 -4.89
CA GLU A 60 0.86 19.32 -4.48
C GLU A 60 1.59 17.96 -4.49
N ARG A 61 0.85 16.85 -4.47
CA ARG A 61 1.38 15.49 -4.43
C ARG A 61 0.60 14.61 -5.41
N PRO A 62 0.86 14.76 -6.72
CA PRO A 62 0.19 13.95 -7.73
C PRO A 62 0.57 12.47 -7.59
N ILE A 63 -0.21 11.59 -8.20
CA ILE A 63 0.03 10.14 -8.22
C ILE A 63 0.01 9.60 -6.78
N ARG A 64 -1.13 9.77 -6.12
CA ARG A 64 -1.46 9.25 -4.78
C ARG A 64 -2.73 8.41 -4.75
N SER A 65 -3.53 8.44 -5.81
CA SER A 65 -4.68 7.55 -5.94
C SER A 65 -4.23 6.09 -6.08
N GLY A 66 -4.68 5.24 -5.16
CA GLY A 66 -4.48 3.80 -5.24
C GLY A 66 -5.09 3.21 -6.51
N LEU A 67 -6.28 3.68 -6.90
CA LEU A 67 -7.01 3.19 -8.08
C LEU A 67 -6.27 3.44 -9.39
N GLU A 68 -5.49 4.52 -9.47
CA GLU A 68 -4.70 4.83 -10.67
C GLU A 68 -3.39 4.02 -10.72
N ILE A 69 -2.79 3.74 -9.56
CA ILE A 69 -1.44 3.17 -9.48
C ILE A 69 -1.46 1.64 -9.43
N LEU A 70 -2.41 1.05 -8.69
CA LEU A 70 -2.44 -0.38 -8.44
C LEU A 70 -2.44 -1.22 -9.74
N PRO A 71 -3.24 -0.90 -10.78
CA PRO A 71 -3.22 -1.68 -12.04
C PRO A 71 -1.84 -1.76 -12.67
N VAL A 72 -1.08 -0.65 -12.68
CA VAL A 72 0.27 -0.60 -13.23
C VAL A 72 1.22 -1.48 -12.43
N LEU A 73 1.13 -1.45 -11.09
CA LEU A 73 2.00 -2.26 -10.22
C LEU A 73 1.66 -3.75 -10.29
N LEU A 74 0.38 -4.11 -10.46
CA LEU A 74 -0.01 -5.50 -10.69
C LEU A 74 0.64 -6.04 -11.96
N GLU A 75 0.58 -5.31 -13.08
CA GLU A 75 1.23 -5.74 -14.32
C GLU A 75 2.76 -5.77 -14.20
N ALA A 76 3.36 -4.80 -13.51
CA ALA A 76 4.81 -4.71 -13.35
C ALA A 76 5.40 -5.85 -12.50
N HIS A 77 4.64 -6.38 -11.55
CA HIS A 77 5.12 -7.37 -10.58
C HIS A 77 4.58 -8.79 -10.79
N ARG A 78 3.64 -9.00 -11.72
CA ARG A 78 3.11 -10.34 -12.02
C ARG A 78 4.24 -11.31 -12.45
N PRO A 79 4.14 -12.61 -12.09
CA PRO A 79 3.03 -13.24 -11.36
C PRO A 79 3.07 -12.96 -9.85
N LEU A 80 1.88 -12.75 -9.26
CA LEU A 80 1.65 -12.55 -7.83
C LEU A 80 0.74 -13.65 -7.29
N ASP A 81 1.07 -14.19 -6.12
CA ASP A 81 0.23 -15.17 -5.42
C ASP A 81 -0.73 -14.48 -4.45
N TRP A 82 -0.31 -13.35 -3.87
CA TRP A 82 -1.13 -12.55 -2.95
C TRP A 82 -0.90 -11.06 -3.12
N VAL A 83 -1.93 -10.28 -2.83
CA VAL A 83 -1.86 -8.82 -2.67
C VAL A 83 -2.47 -8.44 -1.33
N ILE A 84 -1.72 -7.72 -0.52
CA ILE A 84 -2.16 -7.17 0.76
C ILE A 84 -2.37 -5.67 0.57
N ILE A 85 -3.59 -5.20 0.82
CA ILE A 85 -3.95 -3.78 0.69
C ILE A 85 -4.17 -3.20 2.09
N MET A 86 -3.40 -2.17 2.44
CA MET A 86 -3.59 -1.42 3.68
C MET A 86 -3.60 0.09 3.37
N LEU A 87 -4.81 0.62 3.18
CA LEU A 87 -5.09 2.01 2.81
C LEU A 87 -6.34 2.54 3.52
N GLY A 88 -6.54 3.86 3.45
CA GLY A 88 -7.70 4.58 3.99
C GLY A 88 -7.31 5.69 4.97
N THR A 89 -6.11 5.66 5.55
CA THR A 89 -5.67 6.67 6.52
C THR A 89 -5.60 8.08 5.90
N ASN A 90 -5.06 8.22 4.69
CA ASN A 90 -4.94 9.53 4.05
C ASN A 90 -6.25 10.04 3.47
N ASP A 91 -7.24 9.18 3.24
CA ASP A 91 -8.58 9.56 2.79
C ASP A 91 -9.35 10.32 3.89
N LEU A 92 -8.95 10.16 5.16
CA LEU A 92 -9.50 10.89 6.31
C LEU A 92 -9.00 12.35 6.40
N LYS A 93 -8.13 12.81 5.50
CA LYS A 93 -7.76 14.23 5.44
C LYS A 93 -9.02 15.06 5.18
N THR A 94 -9.21 16.10 6.01
CA THR A 94 -10.45 16.89 6.06
C THR A 94 -10.86 17.50 4.72
N HIS A 95 -9.91 17.84 3.85
CA HIS A 95 -10.18 18.44 2.55
C HIS A 95 -10.75 17.46 1.50
N PHE A 96 -10.64 16.14 1.71
CA PHE A 96 -11.32 15.16 0.86
C PHE A 96 -12.79 14.96 1.26
N ASN A 97 -13.11 15.21 2.53
CA ASN A 97 -14.46 15.06 3.09
C ASN A 97 -15.09 13.69 2.79
N SER A 98 -14.27 12.63 2.80
CA SER A 98 -14.68 11.25 2.53
C SER A 98 -15.29 10.62 3.79
N SER A 99 -16.43 9.97 3.62
CA SER A 99 -17.06 9.11 4.64
C SER A 99 -16.37 7.76 4.72
N ALA A 100 -16.55 7.05 5.84
CA ALA A 100 -16.02 5.70 6.02
C ALA A 100 -16.56 4.72 4.96
N GLU A 101 -17.83 4.88 4.57
CA GLU A 101 -18.49 4.09 3.53
C GLU A 101 -17.86 4.30 2.16
N GLN A 102 -17.54 5.55 1.80
CA GLN A 102 -16.85 5.86 0.55
C GLN A 102 -15.44 5.27 0.52
N ILE A 103 -14.70 5.38 1.64
CA ILE A 103 -13.35 4.80 1.75
C ILE A 103 -13.41 3.27 1.59
N ALA A 104 -14.35 2.62 2.27
CA ALA A 104 -14.55 1.17 2.17
C ALA A 104 -14.94 0.74 0.74
N ALA A 105 -15.83 1.48 0.07
CA ALA A 105 -16.21 1.23 -1.31
C ALA A 105 -15.01 1.32 -2.26
N ASN A 106 -14.15 2.33 -2.09
CA ASN A 106 -12.93 2.47 -2.90
C ASN A 106 -11.92 1.35 -2.64
N VAL A 107 -11.77 0.89 -1.39
CA VAL A 107 -10.96 -0.32 -1.11
C VAL A 107 -11.56 -1.54 -1.81
N GLY A 108 -12.88 -1.68 -1.84
CA GLY A 108 -13.58 -2.71 -2.63
C GLY A 108 -13.17 -2.69 -4.11
N LEU A 109 -13.16 -1.50 -4.73
CA LEU A 109 -12.71 -1.34 -6.12
C LEU A 109 -11.23 -1.72 -6.32
N LEU A 110 -10.36 -1.48 -5.33
CA LEU A 110 -8.97 -1.94 -5.39
C LEU A 110 -8.90 -3.47 -5.36
N CYS A 111 -9.69 -4.12 -4.49
CA CYS A 111 -9.76 -5.58 -4.42
C CYS A 111 -10.29 -6.18 -5.72
N ASP A 112 -11.33 -5.58 -6.32
CA ASP A 112 -11.89 -6.02 -7.60
C ASP A 112 -10.85 -5.96 -8.73
N GLY A 113 -9.92 -5.00 -8.69
CA GLY A 113 -8.82 -4.87 -9.66
C GLY A 113 -7.67 -5.87 -9.49
N VAL A 114 -7.63 -6.61 -8.37
CA VAL A 114 -6.62 -7.67 -8.13
C VAL A 114 -7.06 -9.00 -8.74
N LEU A 115 -8.36 -9.28 -8.79
CA LEU A 115 -8.98 -10.49 -9.35
C LEU A 115 -8.78 -10.58 -10.88
#